data_AF-A0A3B8WLH5-F1
#
_entry.id   AF-A0A3B8WLH5-F1
#
_cell.length_a   1.000
_cell.length_b   1.000
_cell.length_c   1.000
_cell.angle_alpha   90.00
_cell.angle_beta   90.00
_cell.angle_gamma   90.00
#
_symmetry.space_group_name_H-M   'P 1'
#
loop_
_entity.id
_entity.type
_entity.pdbx_description
1 polymer ?
#
loop_
_entity_poly.entity_id
_entity_poly.type
_entity_poly.pdbx_seq_one_letter_code
_entity_poly.pdbx_strand_id
1 'polypeptide(L)'
;LLNTDTLWRRLRLDFSDLYERGVAFDAISGKANIINGLVTMDPELQLVGPSGAFKLSGNTNMAEETLDMRLVLVLPVTQNLPLAAILMGASAPIGGALFVLDKILGDPLSKLTSATYSVTGTWSNPEVDLRGVFDTGE
;
A
#
# COMPACT_ATOMS: atom_id res chain seq x y z
N LEU A 1 -7.88 -2.17 -23.43
CA LEU A 1 -7.46 -3.54 -23.80
C LEU A 1 -6.79 -4.16 -22.59
N LEU A 2 -7.34 -5.23 -22.04
CA LEU A 2 -6.73 -5.98 -20.94
C LEU A 2 -5.53 -6.75 -21.51
N ASN A 3 -4.32 -6.49 -21.00
CA ASN A 3 -3.12 -7.21 -21.40
C ASN A 3 -3.02 -8.50 -20.56
N THR A 4 -3.22 -9.63 -21.23
CA THR A 4 -3.25 -10.97 -20.60
C THR A 4 -1.90 -11.35 -20.01
N ASP A 5 -0.80 -10.91 -20.61
CA ASP A 5 0.55 -11.28 -20.15
C ASP A 5 0.88 -10.62 -18.82
N THR A 6 0.43 -9.37 -18.63
CA THR A 6 0.57 -8.66 -17.35
C THR A 6 -0.28 -9.31 -16.26
N LEU A 7 -1.47 -9.82 -16.61
CA LEU A 7 -2.33 -10.54 -15.66
C LEU A 7 -1.70 -11.87 -15.22
N TRP A 8 -1.15 -12.64 -16.17
CA TRP A 8 -0.47 -13.91 -15.88
C TRP A 8 0.77 -13.75 -15.00
N ARG A 9 1.58 -12.72 -15.22
CA ARG A 9 2.75 -12.42 -14.37
C ARG A 9 2.34 -12.06 -12.94
N ARG A 10 1.31 -11.23 -12.77
CA ARG A 10 0.77 -10.86 -11.45
C ARG A 10 0.21 -12.07 -10.68
N LEU A 11 -0.44 -13.02 -11.36
CA LEU A 11 -0.88 -14.28 -10.74
C LEU A 11 0.28 -15.16 -10.24
N ARG A 12 1.47 -15.00 -10.83
CA ARG A 12 2.71 -15.65 -10.38
C ARG A 12 3.50 -14.80 -9.38
N LEU A 13 2.90 -13.71 -8.90
CA LEU A 13 3.50 -12.72 -8.01
C LEU A 13 4.76 -12.05 -8.58
N ASP A 14 4.87 -11.95 -9.91
CA ASP A 14 5.96 -11.29 -10.62
C ASP A 14 5.57 -9.86 -11.04
N PHE A 15 6.10 -8.89 -10.27
CA PHE A 15 5.82 -7.47 -10.42
C PHE A 15 7.00 -6.67 -11.01
N SER A 16 7.88 -7.31 -11.78
CA SER A 16 9.15 -6.71 -12.25
C SER A 16 9.11 -5.45 -13.07
N ASP A 17 8.07 -5.33 -13.87
CA ASP A 17 7.79 -4.11 -14.59
C ASP A 17 7.40 -2.91 -13.71
N LEU A 18 6.98 -3.14 -12.46
CA LEU A 18 6.61 -2.07 -11.52
C LEU A 18 7.82 -1.50 -10.77
N TYR A 19 8.86 -2.29 -10.55
CA TYR A 19 10.07 -1.78 -9.90
C TYR A 19 11.05 -1.13 -10.89
N GLU A 20 11.15 -1.63 -12.13
CA GLU A 20 12.09 -1.09 -13.13
C GLU A 20 11.70 0.29 -13.69
N ARG A 21 10.42 0.66 -13.66
CA ARG A 21 9.94 1.98 -14.14
C ARG A 21 9.60 2.97 -13.02
N GLY A 22 9.76 2.54 -11.78
CA GLY A 22 9.15 3.21 -10.62
C GLY A 22 7.66 2.89 -10.46
N VAL A 23 7.11 3.31 -9.33
CA VAL A 23 5.72 3.00 -8.95
C VAL A 23 4.73 3.83 -9.79
N ALA A 24 3.87 3.16 -10.57
CA ALA A 24 2.78 3.82 -11.27
C ALA A 24 1.75 4.37 -10.28
N PHE A 25 1.33 5.63 -10.47
CA PHE A 25 0.37 6.31 -9.61
C PHE A 25 -0.64 7.11 -10.42
N ASP A 26 -1.84 7.26 -9.86
CA ASP A 26 -2.93 8.09 -10.38
C ASP A 26 -2.93 9.46 -9.69
N ALA A 27 -2.61 9.50 -8.39
CA ALA A 27 -2.57 10.72 -7.61
C ALA A 27 -1.50 10.67 -6.52
N ILE A 28 -0.95 11.85 -6.22
CA ILE A 28 -0.06 12.09 -5.08
C ILE A 28 -0.50 13.38 -4.38
N SER A 29 -0.54 13.37 -3.05
CA SER A 29 -0.94 14.54 -2.25
C SER A 29 -0.28 14.50 -0.89
N GLY A 30 0.08 15.64 -0.34
CA GLY A 30 0.70 15.71 0.98
C GLY A 30 1.26 17.09 1.26
N LYS A 31 1.84 17.25 2.45
CA LYS A 31 2.57 18.45 2.83
C LYS A 31 3.97 18.05 3.25
N ALA A 32 4.94 18.86 2.89
CA ALA A 32 6.32 18.70 3.33
C ALA A 32 6.82 20.05 3.83
N ASN A 33 7.45 20.05 5.01
CA ASN A 33 8.17 21.21 5.52
C ASN A 33 9.65 21.01 5.25
N ILE A 34 10.30 22.01 4.66
CA ILE A 34 11.73 21.96 4.34
C ILE A 34 12.44 23.05 5.13
N ILE A 35 13.33 22.65 6.03
CA ILE A 35 14.11 23.56 6.86
C ILE A 35 15.55 23.07 6.86
N ASN A 36 16.48 23.89 6.35
CA ASN A 36 17.92 23.60 6.35
C ASN A 36 18.28 22.23 5.74
N GLY A 37 17.59 21.83 4.66
CA GLY A 37 17.81 20.55 3.99
C GLY A 37 17.14 19.35 4.68
N LEU A 38 16.53 19.50 5.85
CA LEU A 38 15.67 18.48 6.44
C LEU A 38 14.24 18.65 5.90
N VAL A 39 13.75 17.61 5.24
CA VAL A 39 12.36 17.50 4.77
C VAL A 39 11.58 16.68 5.79
N THR A 40 10.47 17.23 6.27
CA THR A 40 9.55 16.55 7.19
C THR A 40 8.20 16.38 6.51
N MET A 41 7.74 15.13 6.42
CA MET A 41 6.40 14.77 5.94
C MET A 41 5.48 14.52 7.13
N ASP A 42 4.86 15.60 7.58
CA ASP A 42 3.87 15.60 8.65
C ASP A 42 2.80 16.70 8.35
N PRO A 43 1.54 16.32 8.04
CA PRO A 43 1.02 14.96 7.94
C PRO A 43 1.60 14.19 6.73
N GLU A 44 1.37 12.88 6.70
CA GLU A 44 1.87 11.95 5.68
C GLU A 44 1.66 12.40 4.22
N LEU A 45 2.64 12.09 3.37
CA LEU A 45 2.52 12.07 1.92
C LEU A 45 1.75 10.82 1.49
N GLN A 46 0.68 10.99 0.72
CA GLN A 46 -0.17 9.92 0.23
C GLN A 46 0.01 9.76 -1.29
N LEU A 47 0.22 8.53 -1.74
CA LEU A 47 0.32 8.16 -3.15
C LEU A 47 -0.69 7.05 -3.43
N VAL A 48 -1.52 7.24 -4.44
CA VAL A 48 -2.56 6.29 -4.86
C VAL A 48 -2.24 5.81 -6.26
N GLY A 49 -2.24 4.50 -6.48
CA GLY A 49 -2.06 3.91 -7.80
C GLY A 49 -2.86 2.62 -8.00
N PRO A 50 -2.80 2.05 -9.21
CA PRO A 50 -3.63 0.91 -9.60
C PRO A 50 -3.30 -0.38 -8.83
N SER A 51 -2.15 -0.43 -8.16
CA SER A 51 -1.69 -1.60 -7.40
C SER A 51 -1.74 -1.40 -5.88
N GLY A 52 -2.25 -0.26 -5.41
CA GLY A 52 -2.38 0.05 -3.98
C GLY A 52 -2.20 1.52 -3.65
N ALA A 53 -2.32 1.83 -2.36
CA ALA A 53 -2.03 3.15 -1.81
C ALA A 53 -0.84 3.08 -0.86
N PHE A 54 -0.07 4.16 -0.80
CA PHE A 54 1.08 4.31 0.06
C PHE A 54 0.90 5.58 0.89
N LYS A 55 1.26 5.51 2.17
CA LYS A 55 1.38 6.67 3.05
C LYS A 55 2.80 6.73 3.58
N LEU A 56 3.44 7.88 3.48
CA LEU A 56 4.83 8.09 3.84
C LEU A 56 4.93 9.26 4.82
N SER A 57 5.46 9.01 6.01
CA SER A 57 5.66 10.01 7.07
C SER A 57 7.06 9.93 7.62
N GLY A 58 7.57 11.01 8.21
CA GLY A 58 8.90 11.05 8.83
C GLY A 58 9.81 12.09 8.18
N ASN A 59 11.12 11.82 8.19
CA ASN A 59 12.14 12.79 7.84
C ASN A 59 13.12 12.25 6.79
N THR A 60 13.57 13.15 5.91
CA THR A 60 14.74 12.90 5.08
C THR A 60 15.67 14.10 5.06
N ASN A 61 16.97 13.86 5.26
CA ASN A 61 17.99 14.89 5.13
C ASN A 61 18.51 14.89 3.69
N MET A 62 18.27 15.98 2.96
CA MET A 62 18.70 16.14 1.57
C MET A 62 20.20 16.36 1.41
N ALA A 63 20.88 16.87 2.43
CA ALA A 63 22.32 17.10 2.37
C ALA A 63 23.12 15.82 2.64
N GLU A 64 22.63 14.98 3.55
CA GLU A 64 23.24 13.68 3.89
C GLU A 64 22.64 12.53 3.08
N GLU A 65 21.59 12.79 2.30
CA GLU A 65 20.82 11.80 1.55
C GLU A 65 20.39 10.62 2.44
N THR A 66 19.88 10.92 3.64
CA THR A 66 19.44 9.91 4.62
C THR A 66 17.93 9.87 4.79
N LEU A 67 17.43 8.69 5.14
CA LEU A 67 16.02 8.39 5.35
C LEU A 67 15.81 7.98 6.81
N ASP A 68 14.74 8.50 7.41
CA ASP A 68 14.13 7.98 8.62
C ASP A 68 12.61 8.13 8.47
N MET A 69 12.01 7.13 7.85
CA MET A 69 10.66 7.22 7.31
C MET A 69 9.81 6.01 7.74
N ARG A 70 8.53 6.24 7.93
CA ARG A 70 7.48 5.22 8.09
C ARG A 70 6.66 5.15 6.80
N LEU A 71 6.63 3.97 6.20
CA LEU A 71 5.88 3.69 4.98
C LEU A 71 4.74 2.71 5.29
N VAL A 72 3.50 3.13 5.06
CA VAL A 72 2.32 2.25 5.14
C VAL A 72 1.86 1.92 3.73
N LEU A 73 1.95 0.66 3.35
CA LEU A 73 1.41 0.12 2.09
C LEU A 73 0.03 -0.48 2.36
N VAL A 74 -0.98 -0.04 1.61
CA VAL A 74 -2.34 -0.60 1.61
C VAL A 74 -2.59 -1.27 0.28
N LEU A 75 -2.70 -2.60 0.28
CA LEU A 75 -2.99 -3.35 -0.94
C LEU A 75 -4.49 -3.28 -1.26
N PRO A 76 -4.87 -3.23 -2.54
CA PRO A 76 -6.26 -3.27 -2.92
C PRO A 76 -6.83 -4.62 -2.51
N VAL A 77 -7.85 -4.61 -1.67
CA VAL A 77 -8.75 -5.75 -1.52
C VAL A 77 -9.55 -5.86 -2.81
N THR A 78 -8.97 -6.50 -3.84
CA THR A 78 -9.76 -6.93 -4.99
C THR A 78 -10.92 -7.72 -4.42
N GLN A 79 -12.15 -7.26 -4.65
CA GLN A 79 -13.40 -7.81 -4.15
C GLN A 79 -13.52 -9.30 -4.53
N ASN A 80 -12.81 -10.15 -3.81
CA ASN A 80 -12.87 -11.60 -3.96
C ASN A 80 -13.69 -12.15 -2.79
N LEU A 81 -14.88 -11.59 -2.57
CA LEU A 81 -15.94 -12.23 -1.78
C LEU A 81 -16.06 -13.74 -2.11
N PRO A 82 -15.87 -14.19 -3.36
CA PRO A 82 -15.79 -15.62 -3.68
C PRO A 82 -14.70 -16.38 -2.92
N LEU A 83 -13.50 -15.82 -2.75
CA LEU A 83 -12.41 -16.50 -2.04
C LEU A 83 -12.67 -16.56 -0.54
N ALA A 84 -13.21 -15.50 0.07
CA ALA A 84 -13.64 -15.50 1.46
C ALA A 84 -14.76 -16.52 1.73
N ALA A 85 -15.72 -16.65 0.80
CA ALA A 85 -16.79 -17.65 0.89
C ALA A 85 -16.27 -19.09 0.78
N ILE A 86 -15.29 -19.35 -0.09
CA ILE A 86 -14.65 -20.67 -0.24
C ILE A 86 -13.87 -21.05 1.02
N LEU A 87 -13.07 -20.14 1.59
CA LEU A 87 -12.27 -20.39 2.79
C LEU A 87 -13.12 -20.66 4.04
N MET A 88 -14.31 -20.06 4.12
CA MET A 88 -15.27 -20.30 5.21
C MET A 88 -16.16 -21.54 4.99
N GLY A 89 -15.95 -22.31 3.91
CA GLY A 89 -16.73 -23.50 3.61
C GLY A 89 -18.19 -23.22 3.24
N ALA A 90 -18.51 -21.99 2.84
CA ALA A 90 -19.88 -21.60 2.52
C ALA A 90 -20.27 -22.05 1.11
N SER A 91 -21.20 -22.98 1.01
CA SER A 91 -21.88 -23.29 -0.26
C SER A 91 -22.88 -22.18 -0.64
N ALA A 92 -23.14 -22.03 -1.93
CA ALA A 92 -23.59 -20.80 -2.58
C ALA A 92 -25.06 -20.29 -2.43
N PRO A 93 -25.98 -20.71 -1.52
CA PRO A 93 -27.27 -20.01 -1.44
C PRO A 93 -27.32 -18.86 -0.42
N ILE A 94 -26.35 -18.68 0.48
CA ILE A 94 -26.37 -17.61 1.50
C ILE A 94 -25.57 -16.38 1.04
N GLY A 95 -25.69 -16.02 -0.25
CA GLY A 95 -24.97 -14.87 -0.84
C GLY A 95 -25.54 -13.50 -0.46
N GLY A 96 -26.76 -13.43 0.10
CA GLY A 96 -27.47 -12.18 0.34
C GLY A 96 -27.01 -11.38 1.58
N ALA A 97 -26.54 -12.06 2.63
CA ALA A 97 -26.14 -11.39 3.87
C ALA A 97 -24.76 -10.71 3.78
N LEU A 98 -23.87 -11.20 2.91
CA LEU A 98 -22.53 -10.64 2.71
C LEU A 98 -22.53 -9.35 1.88
N PHE A 99 -23.56 -9.14 1.04
CA PHE A 99 -23.68 -7.95 0.18
C PHE A 99 -23.90 -6.64 0.98
N VAL A 100 -24.37 -6.74 2.23
CA VAL A 100 -24.70 -5.55 3.05
C VAL A 100 -23.49 -5.06 3.86
N LEU A 101 -22.40 -5.83 3.93
CA LEU A 101 -21.18 -5.39 4.63
C LEU A 101 -20.38 -4.35 3.84
N ASP A 102 -20.49 -4.34 2.51
CA ASP A 102 -19.70 -3.50 1.60
C ASP A 102 -19.97 -1.99 1.76
N LYS A 103 -21.12 -1.62 2.33
CA LYS A 103 -21.56 -0.22 2.44
C LYS A 103 -21.32 0.44 3.80
N ILE A 104 -20.89 -0.33 4.80
CA ILE A 104 -20.67 0.15 6.18
C ILE A 104 -19.20 0.02 6.60
N LEU A 105 -18.43 -0.86 5.95
CA LEU A 105 -17.09 -1.26 6.40
C LEU A 105 -16.01 -0.88 5.37
N GLY A 106 -15.87 0.39 5.03
CA GLY A 106 -14.73 0.88 4.23
C GLY A 106 -13.39 0.80 4.98
N ASP A 107 -13.42 0.96 6.30
CA ASP A 107 -12.23 1.04 7.16
C ASP A 107 -11.70 -0.31 7.72
N PRO A 108 -12.48 -1.38 7.92
CA PRO A 108 -11.95 -2.63 8.48
C PRO A 108 -11.18 -3.49 7.47
N LEU A 109 -11.52 -3.45 6.18
CA LEU A 109 -10.87 -4.31 5.18
C LEU A 109 -9.54 -3.75 4.67
N SER A 110 -9.39 -2.43 4.57
CA SER A 110 -8.09 -1.80 4.27
C SER A 110 -7.06 -2.10 5.36
N LYS A 111 -7.51 -2.25 6.62
CA LYS A 111 -6.68 -2.73 7.74
C LYS A 111 -6.23 -4.18 7.54
N LEU A 112 -7.01 -5.04 6.89
CA LEU A 112 -6.58 -6.43 6.63
C LEU A 112 -5.59 -6.56 5.46
N THR A 113 -5.23 -5.46 4.80
CA THR A 113 -4.27 -5.47 3.69
C THR A 113 -3.19 -4.42 3.81
N SER A 114 -3.02 -3.86 5.01
CA SER A 114 -1.94 -2.91 5.29
C SER A 114 -0.66 -3.61 5.76
N ALA A 115 0.49 -3.06 5.39
CA ALA A 115 1.80 -3.41 5.91
C ALA A 115 2.57 -2.12 6.20
N THR A 116 3.11 -2.01 7.41
CA THR A 116 3.93 -0.89 7.86
C THR A 116 5.40 -1.28 7.79
N TYR A 117 6.19 -0.44 7.14
CA TYR A 117 7.63 -0.57 7.01
C TYR A 117 8.33 0.63 7.64
N SER A 118 9.49 0.39 8.25
CA SER A 118 10.48 1.43 8.54
C SER A 118 11.45 1.47 7.38
N VAL A 119 11.71 2.67 6.87
CA VAL A 119 12.62 2.93 5.76
C VAL A 119 13.73 3.85 6.27
N THR A 120 14.91 3.30 6.47
CA THR A 120 16.09 3.99 7.02
C THR A 120 17.27 3.92 6.06
N GLY A 121 18.43 4.45 6.46
CA GLY A 121 19.66 4.36 5.68
C GLY A 121 19.81 5.53 4.70
N THR A 122 20.43 5.27 3.54
CA THR A 122 20.71 6.32 2.54
C THR A 122 19.73 6.24 1.37
N TRP A 123 19.62 7.29 0.56
CA TRP A 123 18.77 7.29 -0.64
C TRP A 123 19.19 6.22 -1.64
N SER A 124 20.51 5.97 -1.75
CA SER A 124 21.08 5.00 -2.69
C SER A 124 21.04 3.56 -2.16
N ASN A 125 21.01 3.39 -0.84
CA ASN A 125 20.92 2.09 -0.20
C ASN A 125 19.94 2.18 0.99
N PRO A 126 18.63 2.24 0.72
CA PRO A 126 17.61 2.25 1.76
C PRO A 126 17.50 0.87 2.42
N GLU A 127 17.36 0.86 3.73
CA GLU A 127 17.04 -0.32 4.52
C GLU A 127 15.54 -0.32 4.80
N VAL A 128 14.86 -1.40 4.44
CA VAL A 128 13.39 -1.51 4.52
C VAL A 128 13.01 -2.68 5.41
N ASP A 129 12.53 -2.36 6.62
CA ASP A 129 12.14 -3.35 7.62
C ASP A 129 10.63 -3.41 7.78
N LEU A 130 10.05 -4.61 7.66
CA LEU A 130 8.65 -4.83 8.02
C LEU A 130 8.48 -4.64 9.53
N ARG A 131 7.65 -3.67 9.93
CA ARG A 131 7.31 -3.39 11.33
C ARG A 131 6.02 -4.05 11.77
N GLY A 132 5.07 -4.18 10.85
CA GLY A 132 3.79 -4.83 11.15
C GLY A 132 2.96 -5.07 9.90
N VAL A 133 2.02 -6.00 10.03
CA VAL A 133 0.92 -6.19 9.09
C VAL A 133 -0.38 -5.94 9.83
N PHE A 134 -1.37 -5.47 9.10
CA PHE A 134 -2.70 -5.14 9.60
C PHE A 134 -2.77 -3.99 10.61
N ASP A 135 -1.84 -3.05 10.50
CA ASP A 135 -1.71 -1.88 11.38
C ASP A 135 -2.50 -0.68 10.83
N THR A 136 -3.01 0.18 11.71
CA THR A 136 -3.95 1.27 11.41
C THR A 136 -3.35 2.48 10.70
N GLY A 137 -2.03 2.53 10.53
CA GLY A 137 -1.36 3.68 9.89
C GLY A 137 -1.60 5.00 10.63
N GLU A 138 -1.92 4.93 11.93
CA GLU A 138 -2.02 6.06 12.86
C GLU A 138 -0.71 6.14 13.65
#